data_AF-A0A7X9J7S6-F1
#
_entry.id   AF-A0A7X9J7S6-F1
#
_cell.length_a   1.000
_cell.length_b   1.000
_cell.length_c   1.000
_cell.angle_alpha   90.00
_cell.angle_beta   90.00
_cell.angle_gamma   90.00
#
_symmetry.space_group_name_H-M   'P 1'
#
loop_
_entity.id
_entity.type
_entity.pdbx_description
1 polymer ?
#
loop_
_entity_poly.entity_id
_entity_poly.type
_entity_poly.pdbx_seq_one_letter_code
_entity_poly.pdbx_strand_id
1 'polypeptide(L)'
;PGGNYIPALDILWSQTGKSTPWIFLRIKVTSLVDEPAGYQAGFELDDNLDSRGDFLLLASEPQSTQWSTDGVQVWQDSNGDVGGSKPFAFDQNQSNGYDTQLFDSGVGQDPDLAWVRISPKDPTIIEFALKATVLPNPNVFGWWAWTSIGKLNPAGFEVVDRSQDDQTWDVDNSCSWIFGETPKEGQLANLCTILEPTATPAPTSVSGSCPVQTCPFLSFWDSSTCSCKRFFIIIPTATQVIIK
;
A
#
# COMPACT_ATOMS: atom_id res chain seq x y z
N PRO A 1 21.71 -17.62 9.72
CA PRO A 1 20.61 -16.65 9.86
C PRO A 1 19.72 -17.03 11.06
N GLY A 2 19.65 -16.17 12.07
CA GLY A 2 19.07 -16.50 13.39
C GLY A 2 18.56 -15.28 14.16
N GLY A 3 17.74 -14.45 13.52
CA GLY A 3 17.04 -13.34 14.18
C GLY A 3 15.70 -13.75 14.79
N ASN A 4 15.15 -12.90 15.65
CA ASN A 4 13.83 -13.09 16.24
C ASN A 4 12.78 -12.40 15.38
N TYR A 5 12.07 -13.17 14.55
CA TYR A 5 10.99 -12.65 13.72
C TYR A 5 9.68 -12.54 14.51
N ILE A 6 8.94 -11.46 14.27
CA ILE A 6 7.72 -11.12 15.02
C ILE A 6 6.50 -11.06 14.07
N PRO A 7 5.90 -12.22 13.74
CA PRO A 7 4.80 -12.28 12.75
C PRO A 7 3.57 -11.43 13.12
N ALA A 8 3.39 -11.14 14.41
CA ALA A 8 2.26 -10.34 14.89
C ALA A 8 2.31 -8.90 14.34
N LEU A 9 3.52 -8.34 14.21
CA LEU A 9 3.74 -6.95 13.81
C LEU A 9 3.85 -6.76 12.30
N ASP A 10 3.87 -7.84 11.52
CA ASP A 10 3.89 -7.77 10.05
C ASP A 10 2.80 -6.82 9.52
N ILE A 11 3.24 -5.84 8.75
CA ILE A 11 2.42 -4.82 8.12
C ILE A 11 1.74 -5.44 6.89
N LEU A 12 0.43 -5.63 6.99
CA LEU A 12 -0.39 -6.12 5.88
C LEU A 12 -0.67 -5.01 4.87
N TRP A 13 -0.90 -3.80 5.36
CA TRP A 13 -0.97 -2.59 4.56
C TRP A 13 -0.86 -1.35 5.44
N SER A 14 -0.50 -0.25 4.82
CA SER A 14 -0.51 1.08 5.41
C SER A 14 -1.24 2.05 4.49
N GLN A 15 -1.86 3.08 5.06
CA GLN A 15 -2.64 4.07 4.31
C GLN A 15 -2.51 5.44 4.95
N THR A 16 -2.65 6.47 4.11
CA THR A 16 -2.75 7.86 4.55
C THR A 16 -3.99 8.52 3.96
N GLY A 17 -4.53 9.50 4.67
CA GLY A 17 -5.62 10.35 4.23
C GLY A 17 -5.55 11.70 4.93
N LYS A 18 -6.33 12.67 4.48
CA LYS A 18 -6.31 14.02 5.05
C LYS A 18 -7.73 14.57 5.21
N SER A 19 -7.99 15.16 6.37
CA SER A 19 -9.15 16.00 6.61
C SER A 19 -8.73 17.12 7.57
N THR A 20 -8.55 18.32 7.01
CA THR A 20 -8.01 19.48 7.73
C THR A 20 -8.73 19.70 9.08
N PRO A 21 -7.99 19.86 10.19
CA PRO A 21 -6.54 20.12 10.28
C PRO A 21 -5.65 18.86 10.31
N TRP A 22 -6.20 17.67 10.11
CA TRP A 22 -5.50 16.41 10.38
C TRP A 22 -5.05 15.68 9.11
N ILE A 23 -3.87 15.08 9.20
CA ILE A 23 -3.42 13.96 8.39
C ILE A 23 -3.70 12.71 9.23
N PHE A 24 -4.34 11.72 8.62
CA PHE A 24 -4.64 10.44 9.24
C PHE A 24 -3.76 9.37 8.60
N LEU A 25 -3.05 8.61 9.44
CA LEU A 25 -2.21 7.52 8.99
C LEU A 25 -2.68 6.21 9.66
N ARG A 26 -2.60 5.09 8.95
CA ARG A 26 -3.10 3.80 9.42
C ARG A 26 -2.13 2.70 9.08
N ILE A 27 -1.87 1.82 10.03
CA ILE A 27 -1.09 0.58 9.85
C ILE A 27 -2.01 -0.57 10.21
N LYS A 28 -2.23 -1.51 9.28
CA LYS A 28 -2.83 -2.79 9.61
C LYS A 28 -1.72 -3.80 9.79
N VAL A 29 -1.66 -4.41 10.97
CA VAL A 29 -0.76 -5.53 11.26
C VAL A 29 -1.52 -6.86 11.27
N THR A 30 -0.79 -7.96 11.34
CA THR A 30 -1.34 -9.31 11.47
C THR A 30 -2.14 -9.49 12.77
N SER A 31 -1.57 -9.10 13.91
CA SER A 31 -2.22 -9.21 15.22
C SER A 31 -1.60 -8.26 16.25
N LEU A 32 -2.45 -7.64 17.05
CA LEU A 32 -2.09 -6.92 18.28
C LEU A 32 -2.52 -7.70 19.54
N VAL A 33 -3.17 -8.86 19.35
CA VAL A 33 -3.45 -9.78 20.45
C VAL A 33 -2.14 -10.45 20.85
N ASP A 34 -1.76 -10.32 22.12
CA ASP A 34 -0.52 -10.83 22.70
C ASP A 34 0.76 -10.25 22.06
N GLU A 35 0.69 -9.00 21.60
CA GLU A 35 1.85 -8.26 21.11
C GLU A 35 2.99 -8.22 22.15
N PRO A 36 4.24 -8.37 21.70
CA PRO A 36 5.38 -8.35 22.60
C PRO A 36 5.55 -6.97 23.23
N ALA A 37 5.94 -6.95 24.50
CA ALA A 37 6.25 -5.72 25.21
C ALA A 37 7.34 -4.91 24.48
N GLY A 38 7.17 -3.60 24.47
CA GLY A 38 8.06 -2.65 23.81
C GLY A 38 7.86 -2.53 22.30
N TYR A 39 6.75 -3.02 21.74
CA TYR A 39 6.47 -2.76 20.32
C TYR A 39 6.22 -1.27 20.06
N GLN A 40 6.67 -0.83 18.90
CA GLN A 40 6.48 0.52 18.39
C GLN A 40 5.90 0.44 16.99
N ALA A 41 5.05 1.41 16.66
CA ALA A 41 4.53 1.60 15.32
C ALA A 41 4.69 3.07 14.94
N GLY A 42 4.94 3.36 13.67
CA GLY A 42 5.19 4.73 13.27
C GLY A 42 5.24 4.97 11.77
N PHE A 43 5.45 6.22 11.44
CA PHE A 43 5.58 6.70 10.08
C PHE A 43 6.77 7.63 9.94
N GLU A 44 7.54 7.43 8.88
CA GLU A 44 8.42 8.48 8.35
C GLU A 44 7.65 9.28 7.30
N LEU A 45 7.85 10.60 7.28
CA LEU A 45 7.29 11.53 6.30
C LEU A 45 8.42 12.33 5.67
N ASP A 46 8.41 12.42 4.35
CA ASP A 46 9.39 13.14 3.52
C ASP A 46 8.66 14.29 2.81
N ASP A 47 8.99 15.53 3.15
CA ASP A 47 8.28 16.72 2.69
C ASP A 47 8.78 17.25 1.35
N ASN A 48 9.95 16.80 0.91
CA ASN A 48 10.66 17.31 -0.27
C ASN A 48 10.92 16.24 -1.35
N LEU A 49 10.55 14.99 -1.06
CA LEU A 49 10.63 13.81 -1.91
C LEU A 49 12.05 13.43 -2.33
N ASP A 50 13.05 13.64 -1.47
CA ASP A 50 14.44 13.25 -1.72
C ASP A 50 14.78 11.83 -1.25
N SER A 51 13.77 11.10 -0.75
CA SER A 51 13.88 9.76 -0.15
C SER A 51 14.52 9.72 1.23
N ARG A 52 14.57 10.84 1.95
CA ARG A 52 14.95 10.91 3.36
C ARG A 52 13.75 11.41 4.15
N GLY A 53 13.48 10.79 5.29
CA GLY A 53 12.40 11.26 6.15
C GLY A 53 12.81 12.55 6.87
N ASP A 54 11.96 13.57 6.79
CA ASP A 54 12.11 14.84 7.51
C ASP A 54 11.38 14.82 8.85
N PHE A 55 10.34 13.99 8.97
CA PHE A 55 9.57 13.82 10.20
C PHE A 55 9.35 12.35 10.54
N LEU A 56 9.43 12.03 11.83
CA LEU A 56 9.12 10.71 12.37
C LEU A 56 8.00 10.81 13.40
N LEU A 57 6.90 10.10 13.14
CA LEU A 57 5.79 9.91 14.05
C LEU A 57 5.86 8.52 14.66
N LEU A 58 5.94 8.41 15.98
CA LEU A 58 6.00 7.14 16.69
C LEU A 58 4.84 7.02 17.68
N ALA A 59 4.37 5.80 17.90
CA ALA A 59 3.59 5.42 19.06
C ALA A 59 4.22 4.18 19.72
N SER A 60 4.40 4.25 21.03
CA SER A 60 4.88 3.13 21.84
C SER A 60 3.68 2.43 22.47
N GLU A 61 3.51 1.15 22.14
CA GLU A 61 2.49 0.25 22.70
C GLU A 61 1.06 0.85 22.81
N PRO A 62 0.47 1.41 21.73
CA PRO A 62 -0.86 2.01 21.79
C PRO A 62 -1.94 0.99 22.22
N GLN A 63 -2.60 1.21 23.36
CA GLN A 63 -3.64 0.30 23.90
C GLN A 63 -5.08 0.82 23.76
N SER A 64 -5.26 2.13 23.63
CA SER A 64 -6.57 2.76 23.73
C SER A 64 -7.35 2.68 22.42
N THR A 65 -8.66 2.38 22.49
CA THR A 65 -9.58 2.54 21.35
C THR A 65 -10.12 3.98 21.21
N GLN A 66 -9.87 4.83 22.21
CA GLN A 66 -10.09 6.27 22.13
C GLN A 66 -8.80 6.96 21.70
N TRP A 67 -8.92 8.08 21.00
CA TRP A 67 -7.75 8.90 20.68
C TRP A 67 -7.03 9.32 21.97
N SER A 68 -5.73 9.04 22.03
CA SER A 68 -4.84 9.45 23.13
C SER A 68 -3.54 10.00 22.56
N THR A 69 -2.88 10.86 23.35
CA THR A 69 -1.51 11.29 23.10
C THR A 69 -0.49 10.35 23.73
N ASP A 70 -0.91 9.45 24.62
CA ASP A 70 -0.01 8.60 25.41
C ASP A 70 0.95 7.79 24.53
N GLY A 71 2.25 7.91 24.79
CA GLY A 71 3.29 7.18 24.08
C GLY A 71 3.54 7.66 22.65
N VAL A 72 2.88 8.75 22.22
CA VAL A 72 3.06 9.35 20.89
C VAL A 72 4.19 10.36 20.91
N GLN A 73 5.08 10.28 19.93
CA GLN A 73 6.16 11.25 19.74
C GLN A 73 6.19 11.73 18.29
N VAL A 74 6.56 12.99 18.10
CA VAL A 74 6.85 13.58 16.79
C VAL A 74 8.25 14.15 16.83
N TRP A 75 9.07 13.72 15.87
CA TRP A 75 10.45 14.15 15.72
C TRP A 75 10.65 14.76 14.33
N GLN A 76 11.63 15.65 14.25
CA GLN A 76 12.06 16.30 13.02
C GLN A 76 13.55 16.08 12.83
N ASP A 77 13.95 15.82 11.60
CA ASP A 77 15.31 15.99 11.13
C ASP A 77 15.49 17.46 10.76
N SER A 78 16.35 18.17 11.51
CA SER A 78 16.55 19.61 11.31
C SER A 78 17.59 19.92 10.22
N ASN A 79 18.35 18.92 9.79
CA ASN A 79 19.53 19.08 8.94
C ASN A 79 19.49 18.24 7.64
N GLY A 80 18.55 17.32 7.51
CA GLY A 80 18.28 16.52 6.31
C GLY A 80 19.28 15.38 6.09
N ASP A 81 19.81 14.79 7.17
CA ASP A 81 20.87 13.78 7.13
C ASP A 81 20.46 12.37 7.58
N VAL A 82 19.17 12.12 7.93
CA VAL A 82 18.67 10.76 8.23
C VAL A 82 19.08 9.76 7.13
N GLY A 83 19.67 8.64 7.53
CA GLY A 83 20.15 7.59 6.62
C GLY A 83 21.49 7.86 5.91
N GLY A 84 22.36 8.69 6.50
CA GLY A 84 23.75 8.80 6.08
C GLY A 84 23.89 9.38 4.67
N SER A 85 24.73 8.79 3.81
CA SER A 85 24.97 9.30 2.44
C SER A 85 24.04 8.69 1.38
N LYS A 86 23.42 7.55 1.68
CA LYS A 86 22.55 6.81 0.77
C LYS A 86 21.23 6.46 1.47
N PRO A 87 20.12 7.14 1.13
CA PRO A 87 18.82 6.79 1.70
C PRO A 87 18.47 5.34 1.39
N PHE A 88 17.91 4.61 2.36
CA PHE A 88 17.43 3.22 2.23
C PHE A 88 18.49 2.18 1.83
N ALA A 89 19.78 2.51 1.91
CA ALA A 89 20.84 1.59 1.50
C ALA A 89 22.04 1.71 2.42
N PHE A 90 22.43 0.57 3.01
CA PHE A 90 23.57 0.49 3.91
C PHE A 90 24.78 1.29 3.43
N ASP A 91 25.23 2.21 4.26
CA ASP A 91 26.55 2.79 4.16
C ASP A 91 27.25 2.91 5.54
N GLN A 92 28.50 3.36 5.55
CA GLN A 92 29.30 3.45 6.77
C GLN A 92 29.16 4.80 7.51
N ASN A 93 28.40 5.74 6.95
CA ASN A 93 28.22 7.07 7.50
C ASN A 93 27.06 7.04 8.49
N GLN A 94 27.33 7.49 9.71
CA GLN A 94 26.32 7.61 10.74
C GLN A 94 25.82 9.06 10.80
N SER A 95 24.51 9.24 10.69
CA SER A 95 23.85 10.52 10.92
C SER A 95 23.45 10.71 12.40
N ASN A 96 22.87 11.85 12.77
CA ASN A 96 22.23 12.02 14.09
C ASN A 96 20.74 11.64 14.10
N GLY A 97 20.21 11.21 12.96
CA GLY A 97 18.80 10.81 12.82
C GLY A 97 17.86 12.00 13.02
N TYR A 98 16.66 11.74 13.54
CA TYR A 98 15.74 12.80 13.91
C TYR A 98 16.18 13.44 15.22
N ASP A 99 16.65 14.68 15.15
CA ASP A 99 17.36 15.35 16.24
C ASP A 99 16.50 16.28 17.10
N THR A 100 15.31 16.65 16.61
CA THR A 100 14.44 17.64 17.25
C THR A 100 13.12 16.98 17.65
N GLN A 101 12.87 16.88 18.96
CA GLN A 101 11.57 16.42 19.47
C GLN A 101 10.56 17.58 19.45
N LEU A 102 9.53 17.48 18.62
CA LEU A 102 8.47 18.48 18.51
C LEU A 102 7.32 18.21 19.50
N PHE A 103 7.10 16.93 19.81
CA PHE A 103 5.99 16.47 20.65
C PHE A 103 6.34 15.16 21.37
N ASP A 104 5.92 15.07 22.63
CA ASP A 104 5.99 13.85 23.44
C ASP A 104 4.79 13.76 24.38
N SER A 105 3.86 12.87 24.09
CA SER A 105 2.77 12.52 25.01
C SER A 105 1.97 13.72 25.54
N GLY A 106 1.64 14.67 24.65
CA GLY A 106 0.92 15.90 25.00
C GLY A 106 1.83 17.05 25.47
N VAL A 107 3.15 16.84 25.54
CA VAL A 107 4.14 17.86 25.84
C VAL A 107 4.75 18.38 24.53
N GLY A 108 4.85 19.70 24.40
CA GLY A 108 5.36 20.37 23.20
C GLY A 108 4.74 21.77 23.08
N GLN A 109 4.98 22.44 21.95
CA GLN A 109 4.34 23.73 21.66
C GLN A 109 2.84 23.57 21.41
N ASP A 110 2.44 22.43 20.83
CA ASP A 110 1.04 22.08 20.59
C ASP A 110 0.73 20.75 21.31
N PRO A 111 -0.04 20.77 22.41
CA PRO A 111 -0.35 19.56 23.19
C PRO A 111 -1.27 18.58 22.45
N ASP A 112 -1.84 18.98 21.32
CA ASP A 112 -2.69 18.14 20.48
C ASP A 112 -2.02 17.88 19.12
N LEU A 113 -0.68 17.98 19.00
CA LEU A 113 0.01 17.83 17.71
C LEU A 113 -0.26 16.48 17.05
N ALA A 114 -0.23 15.41 17.84
CA ALA A 114 -0.39 14.05 17.36
C ALA A 114 -1.13 13.16 18.36
N TRP A 115 -1.91 12.23 17.83
CA TRP A 115 -2.74 11.30 18.59
C TRP A 115 -2.65 9.91 17.96
N VAL A 116 -2.86 8.88 18.77
CA VAL A 116 -2.93 7.49 18.35
C VAL A 116 -4.16 6.81 18.97
N ARG A 117 -4.63 5.74 18.32
CA ARG A 117 -5.54 4.76 18.89
C ARG A 117 -5.44 3.43 18.16
N ILE A 118 -5.93 2.38 18.78
CA ILE A 118 -6.35 1.16 18.11
C ILE A 118 -7.74 1.37 17.52
N SER A 119 -7.98 0.93 16.29
CA SER A 119 -9.28 1.12 15.64
C SER A 119 -10.37 0.40 16.43
N PRO A 120 -11.44 1.08 16.86
CA PRO A 120 -12.53 0.45 17.61
C PRO A 120 -13.33 -0.57 16.78
N LYS A 121 -13.09 -0.62 15.47
CA LYS A 121 -13.74 -1.54 14.52
C LYS A 121 -12.87 -2.73 14.14
N ASP A 122 -11.56 -2.61 14.32
CA ASP A 122 -10.58 -3.62 13.89
C ASP A 122 -9.34 -3.51 14.79
N PRO A 123 -9.18 -4.42 15.78
CA PRO A 123 -8.11 -4.33 16.74
C PRO A 123 -6.72 -4.59 16.14
N THR A 124 -6.61 -4.91 14.84
CA THR A 124 -5.31 -5.05 14.17
C THR A 124 -4.90 -3.78 13.42
N ILE A 125 -5.65 -2.69 13.58
CA ILE A 125 -5.35 -1.40 12.93
C ILE A 125 -4.97 -0.36 13.96
N ILE A 126 -3.76 0.18 13.82
CA ILE A 126 -3.28 1.34 14.55
C ILE A 126 -3.59 2.57 13.70
N GLU A 127 -4.23 3.57 14.30
CA GLU A 127 -4.63 4.81 13.65
C GLU A 127 -3.95 5.99 14.33
N PHE A 128 -3.36 6.85 13.51
CA PHE A 128 -2.70 8.08 13.93
C PHE A 128 -3.45 9.29 13.37
N ALA A 129 -3.43 10.38 14.11
CA ALA A 129 -3.84 11.70 13.64
C ALA A 129 -2.71 12.68 13.93
N LEU A 130 -2.22 13.38 12.91
CA LEU A 130 -1.14 14.36 12.98
C LEU A 130 -1.64 15.69 12.44
N LYS A 131 -1.43 16.80 13.15
CA LYS A 131 -1.80 18.10 12.60
C LYS A 131 -0.96 18.41 11.36
N ALA A 132 -1.65 18.73 10.27
CA ALA A 132 -1.05 19.06 8.99
C ALA A 132 -0.07 20.24 9.05
N THR A 133 -0.16 21.09 10.07
CA THR A 133 0.75 22.23 10.28
C THR A 133 2.18 21.83 10.60
N VAL A 134 2.44 20.56 10.92
CA VAL A 134 3.81 20.08 11.12
C VAL A 134 4.60 20.06 9.81
N LEU A 135 3.93 19.76 8.69
CA LEU A 135 4.56 19.68 7.39
C LEU A 135 4.59 21.07 6.74
N PRO A 136 5.74 21.51 6.19
CA PRO A 136 5.81 22.71 5.36
C PRO A 136 4.85 22.65 4.16
N ASN A 137 4.72 21.47 3.54
CA ASN A 137 3.74 21.19 2.50
C ASN A 137 2.86 19.98 2.85
N PRO A 138 1.70 20.17 3.52
CA PRO A 138 0.85 19.04 3.89
C PRO A 138 0.00 18.51 2.73
N ASN A 139 0.18 19.02 1.51
CA ASN A 139 -0.60 18.58 0.35
C ASN A 139 0.14 17.55 -0.48
N VAL A 140 1.47 17.50 -0.44
CA VAL A 140 2.30 16.52 -1.14
C VAL A 140 3.47 16.15 -0.24
N PHE A 141 3.62 14.86 0.06
CA PHE A 141 4.71 14.32 0.88
C PHE A 141 4.83 12.80 0.66
N GLY A 142 6.04 12.28 0.78
CA GLY A 142 6.36 10.86 0.83
C GLY A 142 6.13 10.29 2.21
N TRP A 143 5.86 8.99 2.32
CA TRP A 143 5.71 8.34 3.61
C TRP A 143 5.99 6.83 3.57
N TRP A 144 6.42 6.30 4.71
CA TRP A 144 6.66 4.88 4.98
C TRP A 144 6.06 4.52 6.33
N ALA A 145 5.52 3.31 6.47
CA ALA A 145 5.10 2.77 7.75
C ALA A 145 6.17 1.84 8.32
N TRP A 146 6.28 1.83 9.64
CA TRP A 146 7.24 1.03 10.38
C TRP A 146 6.58 0.37 11.58
N THR A 147 7.02 -0.85 11.88
CA THR A 147 6.77 -1.51 13.16
C THR A 147 8.06 -2.17 13.65
N SER A 148 8.28 -2.20 14.96
CA SER A 148 9.38 -2.97 15.53
C SER A 148 9.18 -3.27 17.01
N ILE A 149 10.13 -3.99 17.62
CA ILE A 149 10.32 -4.02 19.08
C ILE A 149 11.56 -3.21 19.46
N GLY A 150 11.36 -1.98 19.94
CA GLY A 150 12.44 -1.14 20.49
C GLY A 150 13.55 -0.73 19.50
N LYS A 151 13.32 -0.82 18.18
CA LYS A 151 14.29 -0.45 17.14
C LYS A 151 14.02 0.90 16.47
N LEU A 152 12.82 1.46 16.65
CA LEU A 152 12.46 2.77 16.09
C LEU A 152 13.02 3.90 16.97
N ASN A 153 14.35 4.06 16.98
CA ASN A 153 15.04 5.08 17.77
C ASN A 153 15.29 6.36 16.92
N PRO A 154 14.71 7.51 17.29
CA PRO A 154 14.89 8.77 16.55
C PRO A 154 16.35 9.19 16.34
N ALA A 155 17.17 9.16 17.40
CA ALA A 155 18.57 9.63 17.38
C ALA A 155 19.51 8.73 16.55
N GLY A 156 18.98 7.63 16.02
CA GLY A 156 19.71 6.65 15.25
C GLY A 156 18.83 6.00 14.18
N PHE A 157 17.87 6.74 13.65
CA PHE A 157 16.98 6.23 12.61
C PHE A 157 17.70 6.06 11.27
N GLU A 158 17.10 5.25 10.40
CA GLU A 158 17.69 4.42 9.34
C GLU A 158 18.25 3.10 9.87
N VAL A 159 17.34 2.14 10.06
CA VAL A 159 17.62 0.83 10.67
C VAL A 159 18.71 0.07 9.90
N VAL A 160 18.73 0.19 8.57
CA VAL A 160 19.67 -0.54 7.70
C VAL A 160 21.12 -0.09 7.90
N ASP A 161 21.37 1.17 8.26
CA ASP A 161 22.74 1.69 8.44
C ASP A 161 23.38 1.26 9.76
N ARG A 162 22.57 0.91 10.76
CA ARG A 162 23.04 0.61 12.12
C ARG A 162 22.87 -0.85 12.54
N SER A 163 22.09 -1.62 11.81
CA SER A 163 21.78 -3.01 12.16
C SER A 163 22.55 -3.98 11.27
N GLN A 164 23.03 -5.08 11.86
CA GLN A 164 23.42 -6.24 11.06
C GLN A 164 22.15 -6.96 10.57
N ASP A 165 22.23 -7.70 9.47
CA ASP A 165 21.08 -8.42 8.88
C ASP A 165 20.33 -9.34 9.87
N ASP A 166 21.00 -9.88 10.89
CA ASP A 166 20.36 -10.72 11.90
C ASP A 166 19.64 -9.94 13.01
N GLN A 167 19.77 -8.61 13.02
CA GLN A 167 19.20 -7.68 14.01
C GLN A 167 18.00 -6.89 13.49
N THR A 168 17.56 -7.12 12.25
CA THR A 168 16.41 -6.44 11.62
C THR A 168 15.17 -7.33 11.48
N TRP A 169 15.22 -8.57 11.97
CA TRP A 169 14.10 -9.53 11.87
C TRP A 169 12.89 -9.13 12.70
N ASP A 170 13.09 -8.29 13.71
CA ASP A 170 12.06 -7.70 14.57
C ASP A 170 11.59 -6.32 14.08
N VAL A 171 11.91 -5.96 12.84
CA VAL A 171 11.49 -4.72 12.17
C VAL A 171 10.74 -5.09 10.90
N ASP A 172 9.60 -4.44 10.67
CA ASP A 172 8.90 -4.50 9.40
C ASP A 172 8.57 -3.09 8.90
N ASN A 173 8.65 -2.90 7.58
CA ASN A 173 8.41 -1.62 6.94
C ASN A 173 7.64 -1.75 5.63
N SER A 174 6.78 -0.79 5.35
CA SER A 174 6.11 -0.74 4.05
C SER A 174 7.05 -0.19 2.97
N CYS A 175 6.72 -0.48 1.70
CA CYS A 175 7.19 0.36 0.60
C CYS A 175 6.73 1.83 0.78
N SER A 176 7.41 2.78 0.14
CA SER A 176 6.98 4.19 0.13
C SER A 176 5.72 4.39 -0.69
N TRP A 177 5.00 5.44 -0.34
CA TRP A 177 4.01 6.04 -1.19
C TRP A 177 4.05 7.57 -1.12
N ILE A 178 3.40 8.24 -2.07
CA ILE A 178 3.30 9.70 -2.12
C ILE A 178 1.83 10.09 -1.94
N PHE A 179 1.58 10.98 -0.98
CA PHE A 179 0.29 11.61 -0.82
C PHE A 179 0.12 12.78 -1.77
N GLY A 180 -1.09 12.97 -2.30
CA GLY A 180 -1.48 14.20 -3.00
C GLY A 180 -1.10 14.29 -4.48
N GLU A 181 -0.30 13.35 -4.99
CA GLU A 181 0.01 13.25 -6.41
C GLU A 181 0.16 11.79 -6.86
N THR A 182 0.21 11.59 -8.18
CA THR A 182 0.49 10.29 -8.79
C THR A 182 1.99 10.03 -8.74
N PRO A 183 2.46 9.00 -8.01
CA PRO A 183 3.88 8.67 -7.96
C PRO A 183 4.44 8.31 -9.34
N LYS A 184 5.70 8.66 -9.59
CA LYS A 184 6.44 8.24 -10.78
C LYS A 184 7.49 7.19 -10.41
N GLU A 185 7.81 6.31 -11.35
CA GLU A 185 8.89 5.35 -11.18
C GLU A 185 10.20 6.07 -10.83
N GLY A 186 10.88 5.59 -9.78
CA GLY A 186 12.14 6.15 -9.29
C GLY A 186 12.02 7.50 -8.57
N GLN A 187 10.80 7.98 -8.29
CA GLN A 187 10.60 9.25 -7.57
C GLN A 187 11.00 9.17 -6.10
N LEU A 188 10.76 8.02 -5.45
CA LEU A 188 11.22 7.73 -4.10
C LEU A 188 11.91 6.36 -4.07
N ALA A 189 12.89 6.22 -3.18
CA ALA A 189 13.43 4.91 -2.83
C ALA A 189 12.35 4.02 -2.20
N ASN A 190 12.40 2.73 -2.52
CA ASN A 190 11.45 1.72 -2.05
C ASN A 190 9.98 2.00 -2.42
N LEU A 191 9.70 2.73 -3.51
CA LEU A 191 8.32 3.04 -3.94
C LEU A 191 7.53 1.78 -4.24
N CYS A 192 6.30 1.68 -3.71
CA CYS A 192 5.43 0.54 -3.98
C CYS A 192 5.24 0.34 -5.49
N THR A 193 5.19 -0.91 -5.92
CA THR A 193 5.03 -1.25 -7.34
C THR A 193 3.75 -0.62 -7.90
N ILE A 194 3.92 0.25 -8.89
CA ILE A 194 2.81 0.85 -9.64
C ILE A 194 2.38 -0.19 -10.68
N LEU A 195 1.27 -0.88 -10.42
CA LEU A 195 0.66 -1.76 -11.41
C LEU A 195 -0.07 -0.90 -12.43
N GLU A 196 0.54 -0.66 -13.58
CA GLU A 196 -0.21 -0.11 -14.71
C GLU A 196 -1.26 -1.15 -15.16
N PRO A 197 -2.55 -0.81 -15.16
CA PRO A 197 -3.57 -1.75 -15.61
C PRO A 197 -3.27 -2.13 -17.06
N THR A 198 -3.15 -3.43 -17.32
CA THR A 198 -3.02 -3.93 -18.68
C THR A 198 -4.20 -3.42 -19.50
N ALA A 199 -3.94 -2.88 -20.70
CA ALA A 199 -4.98 -2.37 -21.58
C ALA A 199 -6.13 -3.38 -21.68
N THR A 200 -7.36 -2.92 -21.48
CA THR A 200 -8.55 -3.76 -21.65
C THR A 200 -8.49 -4.40 -23.04
N PRO A 201 -8.59 -5.74 -23.17
CA PRO A 201 -8.56 -6.38 -24.47
C PRO A 201 -9.63 -5.76 -25.38
N ALA A 202 -9.22 -5.19 -26.50
CA ALA A 202 -10.17 -4.76 -27.51
C ALA A 202 -10.79 -6.01 -28.17
N PRO A 203 -12.11 -6.03 -28.44
CA PRO A 203 -12.71 -7.12 -29.19
C PRO A 203 -12.02 -7.23 -30.54
N THR A 204 -11.44 -8.41 -30.83
CA THR A 204 -10.87 -8.68 -32.15
C THR A 204 -12.01 -8.74 -33.15
N SER A 205 -12.06 -7.82 -34.13
CA SER A 205 -12.99 -7.95 -35.24
C SER A 205 -12.67 -9.24 -35.98
N VAL A 206 -13.56 -10.23 -35.88
CA VAL A 206 -13.41 -11.49 -36.60
C VAL A 206 -13.65 -11.20 -38.09
N SER A 207 -12.58 -10.96 -38.85
CA SER A 207 -12.65 -10.86 -40.31
C SER A 207 -12.99 -12.24 -40.87
N GLY A 208 -14.26 -12.47 -41.18
CA GLY A 208 -14.73 -13.76 -41.69
C GLY A 208 -16.18 -14.11 -41.31
N SER A 209 -16.86 -13.30 -40.50
CA SER A 209 -18.30 -13.49 -40.28
C SER A 209 -19.09 -12.91 -41.46
N CYS A 210 -19.65 -13.79 -42.28
CA CYS A 210 -20.59 -13.34 -43.31
C CYS A 210 -21.88 -12.88 -42.63
N PRO A 211 -22.36 -11.66 -42.91
CA PRO A 211 -23.60 -11.17 -42.32
C PRO A 211 -24.74 -12.11 -42.73
N VAL A 212 -25.49 -12.62 -41.76
CA VAL A 212 -26.63 -13.50 -42.02
C VAL A 212 -27.64 -12.74 -42.89
N GLN A 213 -27.94 -13.24 -44.07
CA GLN A 213 -28.94 -12.68 -44.95
C GLN A 213 -30.22 -13.52 -44.93
N THR A 214 -31.36 -12.87 -45.11
CA THR A 214 -32.65 -13.55 -45.29
C THR A 214 -32.69 -14.24 -46.66
N CYS A 215 -32.90 -15.55 -46.67
CA CYS A 215 -32.98 -16.34 -47.89
C CYS A 215 -34.40 -16.42 -48.47
N PRO A 216 -34.55 -16.61 -49.79
CA PRO A 216 -35.84 -16.85 -50.42
C PRO A 216 -36.53 -18.11 -49.88
N PHE A 217 -37.86 -18.18 -50.07
CA PHE A 217 -38.69 -19.32 -49.69
C PHE A 217 -38.10 -20.66 -50.21
N LEU A 218 -38.10 -21.70 -49.36
CA LEU A 218 -37.46 -23.01 -49.57
C LEU A 218 -35.92 -22.99 -49.70
N SER A 219 -35.25 -21.99 -49.12
CA SER A 219 -33.79 -21.93 -48.99
C SER A 219 -33.34 -21.63 -47.56
N PHE A 220 -32.09 -21.96 -47.22
CA PHE A 220 -31.45 -21.62 -45.95
C PHE A 220 -30.10 -20.94 -46.18
N TRP A 221 -29.66 -20.12 -45.22
CA TRP A 221 -28.35 -19.45 -45.26
C TRP A 221 -27.27 -20.43 -44.82
N ASP A 222 -26.27 -20.67 -45.67
CA ASP A 222 -25.09 -21.46 -45.35
C ASP A 222 -23.94 -20.53 -44.96
N SER A 223 -23.61 -20.51 -43.67
CA SER A 223 -22.54 -19.66 -43.12
C SER A 223 -21.14 -20.09 -43.55
N SER A 224 -20.96 -21.31 -44.05
CA SER A 224 -19.66 -21.79 -44.54
C SER A 224 -19.35 -21.31 -45.96
N THR A 225 -20.39 -21.13 -46.79
CA THR A 225 -20.26 -20.66 -48.18
C THR A 225 -20.81 -19.25 -48.41
N CYS A 226 -21.36 -18.62 -47.37
CA CYS A 226 -21.92 -17.28 -47.39
C CYS A 226 -22.97 -17.09 -48.50
N SER A 227 -23.86 -18.07 -48.65
CA SER A 227 -24.85 -18.10 -49.72
C SER A 227 -26.13 -18.83 -49.31
N CYS A 228 -27.24 -18.54 -50.00
CA CYS A 228 -28.49 -19.27 -49.81
C CYS A 228 -28.48 -20.60 -50.59
N LYS A 229 -28.76 -21.71 -49.90
CA LYS A 229 -28.89 -23.05 -50.48
C LYS A 229 -30.34 -23.50 -50.45
N ARG A 230 -30.82 -24.19 -51.48
CA ARG A 230 -32.21 -24.70 -51.56
C ARG A 230 -32.37 -26.00 -50.77
N PHE A 231 -33.54 -26.19 -50.18
CA PHE A 231 -33.97 -27.48 -49.68
C PHE A 231 -34.25 -28.43 -50.86
N PHE A 232 -33.62 -29.61 -50.85
CA PHE A 232 -34.00 -30.72 -51.72
C PHE A 232 -34.82 -31.71 -50.90
N ILE A 233 -36.12 -31.79 -51.18
CA ILE A 233 -37.00 -32.79 -50.57
C ILE A 233 -37.09 -33.96 -51.54
N ILE A 234 -36.48 -35.10 -51.19
CA ILE A 234 -36.65 -36.36 -51.91
C ILE A 234 -37.81 -37.09 -51.23
N ILE A 235 -38.91 -37.30 -51.95
CA ILE A 235 -40.04 -38.09 -51.45
C ILE A 235 -39.87 -39.53 -51.94
N PRO A 236 -39.56 -40.51 -51.08
CA PRO A 236 -39.51 -41.91 -51.48
C PRO A 236 -40.93 -42.44 -51.70
N THR A 237 -41.17 -43.08 -52.84
CA THR A 237 -42.43 -43.77 -53.14
C THR A 237 -42.50 -45.11 -52.39
N ALA A 238 -43.66 -45.43 -51.82
CA ALA A 238 -43.87 -46.56 -50.93
C ALA A 238 -43.87 -47.91 -51.68
N THR A 239 -42.96 -48.81 -51.32
CA THR A 239 -43.06 -50.24 -51.67
C THR A 239 -43.59 -51.00 -50.45
N GLN A 240 -44.73 -51.69 -50.58
CA GLN A 240 -45.31 -52.50 -49.51
C GLN A 240 -44.55 -53.82 -49.33
N VAL A 241 -44.15 -54.15 -48.11
CA VAL A 241 -43.59 -55.47 -47.74
C VAL A 241 -44.63 -56.24 -46.93
N ILE A 242 -45.08 -57.37 -47.50
CA ILE A 242 -45.92 -58.37 -46.84
C ILE A 242 -45.00 -59.27 -46.00
N ILE A 243 -45.28 -59.37 -44.69
CA ILE A 243 -44.55 -60.23 -43.76
C ILE A 243 -45.25 -61.60 -43.72
N LYS A 244 -44.49 -62.70 -43.88
CA LYS A 244 -44.88 -64.03 -43.38
C LYS A 244 -44.01 -64.38 -42.20
#